data_AF-X0V0X3-F1
#
_entry.id   AF-X0V0X3-F1
#
_cell.length_a   1.000
_cell.length_b   1.000
_cell.length_c   1.000
_cell.angle_alpha   90.00
_cell.angle_beta   90.00
_cell.angle_gamma   90.00
#
_symmetry.space_group_name_H-M   'P 1'
#
loop_
_entity.id
_entity.type
_entity.pdbx_description
1 polymer ?
#
loop_
_entity_poly.entity_id
_entity_poly.type
_entity_poly.pdbx_seq_one_letter_code
_entity_poly.pdbx_strand_id
1 'polypeptide(L)'
;SVQLFAVFIGAHPWPASTVLLLGAAGGWMYSLPPLRLGWRGWGEALNALLGSNLLPFYGFVTTSGSLDLKVPLACLPVTLIAFTNLLAVTWPDRTSDEIVGKMTLATRWTPKRLRTTYRIALIASFTSLILLKGWILPNEIILSSLPALPLLIWGAKTYTRNEISTATVYGMVVMIAAQTLAWFSLGLAH
;
A
#
# COMPACT_ATOMS: atom_id res chain seq x y z
N SER A 1 24.64 4.68 0.24
CA SER A 1 26.08 4.37 0.16
C SER A 1 26.42 3.08 0.91
N VAL A 2 26.01 2.89 2.17
CA VAL A 2 26.31 1.69 2.98
C VAL A 2 25.72 0.37 2.42
N GLN A 3 24.51 0.40 1.87
CA GLN A 3 23.85 -0.80 1.33
C GLN A 3 24.46 -1.29 0.00
N LEU A 4 24.90 -0.37 -0.87
CA LEU A 4 25.61 -0.72 -2.10
C LEU A 4 26.97 -1.36 -1.80
N PHE A 5 27.64 -0.90 -0.74
CA PHE A 5 28.90 -1.48 -0.27
C PHE A 5 28.68 -2.90 0.30
N ALA A 6 27.62 -3.12 1.09
CA ALA A 6 27.28 -4.43 1.66
C ALA A 6 26.96 -5.52 0.61
N VAL A 7 26.38 -5.15 -0.54
CA VAL A 7 26.17 -6.05 -1.69
C VAL A 7 27.50 -6.51 -2.30
N PHE A 8 28.51 -5.64 -2.33
CA PHE A 8 29.82 -5.93 -2.92
C PHE A 8 30.70 -6.86 -2.06
N ILE A 9 30.47 -6.93 -0.74
CA ILE A 9 31.27 -7.76 0.19
C ILE A 9 30.65 -9.13 0.49
N GLY A 10 29.56 -9.50 -0.20
CA GLY A 10 28.91 -10.81 -0.01
C GLY A 10 28.18 -10.97 1.32
N ALA A 11 27.96 -9.88 2.07
CA ALA A 11 27.33 -9.90 3.39
C ALA A 11 25.80 -9.73 3.35
N HIS A 12 25.22 -9.53 2.17
CA HIS A 12 23.77 -9.40 1.99
C HIS A 12 23.23 -10.66 1.29
N PRO A 13 22.19 -11.33 1.80
CA PRO A 13 21.56 -12.43 1.09
C PRO A 13 21.09 -11.92 -0.29
N TRP A 14 21.61 -12.55 -1.36
CA TRP A 14 21.28 -12.26 -2.77
C TRP A 14 19.79 -11.97 -3.02
N PRO A 15 18.84 -12.69 -2.37
CA PRO A 15 17.42 -12.36 -2.47
C PRO A 15 17.05 -10.91 -2.15
N ALA A 16 17.59 -10.31 -1.09
CA ALA A 16 17.22 -8.94 -0.73
C ALA A 16 17.75 -7.92 -1.75
N SER A 17 18.92 -8.17 -2.34
CA SER A 17 19.43 -7.34 -3.44
C SER A 17 18.49 -7.38 -4.64
N THR A 18 17.90 -8.54 -4.96
CA THR A 18 16.92 -8.63 -6.05
C THR A 18 15.65 -7.83 -5.76
N VAL A 19 15.11 -7.92 -4.55
CA VAL A 19 13.93 -7.15 -4.13
C VAL A 19 14.22 -5.64 -4.13
N LEU A 20 15.40 -5.23 -3.68
CA LEU A 20 15.84 -3.84 -3.73
C LEU A 20 15.93 -3.32 -5.16
N LEU A 21 16.54 -4.10 -6.08
CA LEU A 21 16.65 -3.73 -7.48
C LEU A 21 15.27 -3.60 -8.15
N LEU A 22 14.34 -4.50 -7.84
CA LEU A 22 12.96 -4.41 -8.31
C LEU A 22 12.27 -3.13 -7.78
N GLY A 23 12.48 -2.80 -6.51
CA GLY A 23 11.94 -1.56 -5.92
C GLY A 23 12.54 -0.30 -6.52
N ALA A 24 13.86 -0.29 -6.73
CA ALA A 24 14.56 0.81 -7.37
C ALA A 24 14.12 1.00 -8.83
N ALA A 25 14.00 -0.09 -9.59
CA ALA A 25 13.48 -0.07 -10.95
C ALA A 25 12.02 0.43 -10.98
N GLY A 26 11.17 -0.06 -10.07
CA GLY A 26 9.79 0.41 -9.93
C GLY A 26 9.70 1.89 -9.61
N GLY A 27 10.50 2.39 -8.66
CA GLY A 27 10.59 3.80 -8.31
C GLY A 27 11.12 4.67 -9.45
N TRP A 28 12.10 4.17 -10.21
CA TRP A 28 12.59 4.83 -11.42
C TRP A 28 11.50 4.95 -12.48
N MET A 29 10.83 3.85 -12.81
CA MET A 29 9.73 3.81 -13.79
C MET A 29 8.53 4.66 -13.34
N TYR A 30 8.32 4.79 -12.04
CA TYR A 30 7.31 5.65 -11.44
C TYR A 30 7.60 7.14 -11.68
N SER A 31 8.84 7.58 -11.46
CA SER A 31 9.20 9.01 -11.43
C SER A 31 9.76 9.57 -12.74
N LEU A 32 10.51 8.77 -13.52
CA LEU A 32 11.35 9.27 -14.61
C LEU A 32 10.92 8.78 -16.00
N PRO A 33 11.26 9.53 -17.07
CA PRO A 33 11.12 9.05 -18.45
C PRO A 33 11.89 7.73 -18.69
N PRO A 34 11.46 6.91 -19.66
CA PRO A 34 10.38 7.16 -20.62
C PRO A 34 8.97 6.86 -20.10
N LEU A 35 8.84 6.13 -18.98
CA LEU A 35 7.54 5.62 -18.51
C LEU A 35 6.78 6.60 -17.62
N ARG A 36 7.46 7.23 -16.66
CA ARG A 36 6.88 8.25 -15.74
C ARG A 36 5.49 7.85 -15.23
N LEU A 37 5.34 6.61 -14.76
CA LEU A 37 4.05 5.97 -14.49
C LEU A 37 3.22 6.70 -13.43
N GLY A 38 3.88 7.40 -12.49
CA GLY A 38 3.25 8.28 -11.52
C GLY A 38 2.44 9.43 -12.15
N TRP A 39 2.74 9.79 -13.40
CA TRP A 39 2.07 10.84 -14.16
C TRP A 39 1.10 10.30 -15.22
N ARG A 40 1.00 8.97 -15.37
CA ARG A 40 0.24 8.33 -16.46
C ARG A 40 -0.90 7.44 -15.95
N GLY A 41 -1.42 7.70 -14.76
CA GLY A 41 -2.60 7.04 -14.20
C GLY A 41 -2.33 5.67 -13.59
N TRP A 42 -1.06 5.34 -13.36
CA TRP A 42 -0.64 4.16 -12.62
C TRP A 42 -0.07 4.52 -11.24
N GLY A 43 0.02 5.82 -10.94
CA GLY A 43 0.71 6.32 -9.77
C GLY A 43 0.13 5.80 -8.47
N GLU A 44 -1.19 5.88 -8.30
CA GLU A 44 -1.85 5.43 -7.07
C GLU A 44 -1.63 3.95 -6.81
N ALA A 45 -1.78 3.08 -7.83
CA ALA A 45 -1.60 1.64 -7.68
C ALA A 45 -0.13 1.26 -7.42
N LEU A 46 0.81 1.84 -8.17
CA LEU A 46 2.23 1.55 -8.00
C LEU A 46 2.76 2.09 -6.67
N ASN A 47 2.32 3.28 -6.25
CA ASN A 47 2.74 3.85 -4.97
C ASN A 47 2.24 2.98 -3.80
N ALA A 48 0.98 2.53 -3.83
CA ALA A 48 0.47 1.57 -2.86
C ALA A 48 1.31 0.27 -2.82
N LEU A 49 1.60 -0.32 -3.97
CA LEU A 49 2.39 -1.55 -4.06
C LEU A 49 3.83 -1.36 -3.57
N LEU A 50 4.52 -0.31 -4.00
CA LEU A 50 5.90 -0.05 -3.62
C LEU A 50 6.01 0.26 -2.12
N GLY A 51 5.14 1.13 -1.60
CA GLY A 51 5.20 1.60 -0.22
C GLY A 51 4.66 0.61 0.80
N SER A 52 3.53 -0.03 0.53
CA SER A 52 2.82 -0.86 1.53
C SER A 52 2.98 -2.37 1.32
N ASN A 53 3.64 -2.81 0.23
CA ASN A 53 3.87 -4.22 -0.05
C ASN A 53 5.37 -4.53 -0.21
N LEU A 54 6.01 -3.91 -1.21
CA LEU A 54 7.40 -4.22 -1.57
C LEU A 54 8.38 -3.79 -0.49
N LEU A 55 8.17 -2.64 0.13
CA LEU A 55 9.04 -2.13 1.20
C LEU A 55 9.03 -3.02 2.46
N PRO A 56 7.87 -3.41 3.04
CA PRO A 56 7.83 -4.41 4.10
C PRO A 56 8.44 -5.76 3.70
N PHE A 57 8.19 -6.22 2.47
CA PHE A 57 8.78 -7.46 1.97
C PHE A 57 10.30 -7.39 1.91
N TYR A 58 10.85 -6.28 1.41
CA TYR A 58 12.29 -6.04 1.45
C TYR A 58 12.85 -6.12 2.87
N GLY A 59 12.19 -5.45 3.84
CA GLY A 59 12.59 -5.49 5.25
C GLY A 59 12.57 -6.91 5.85
N PHE A 60 11.63 -7.75 5.44
CA PHE A 60 11.61 -9.15 5.83
C PHE A 60 12.77 -9.94 5.20
N VAL A 61 13.01 -9.77 3.90
CA VAL A 61 14.06 -10.53 3.20
C VAL A 61 15.44 -10.13 3.70
N THR A 62 15.65 -8.86 4.07
CA THR A 62 16.92 -8.38 4.64
C THR A 62 17.20 -8.95 6.02
N THR A 63 16.17 -9.11 6.86
CA THR A 63 16.30 -9.59 8.24
C THR A 63 16.29 -11.12 8.36
N SER A 64 15.44 -11.80 7.59
CA SER A 64 15.32 -13.27 7.61
C SER A 64 16.27 -13.98 6.64
N GLY A 65 16.76 -13.29 5.61
CA GLY A 65 17.50 -13.89 4.50
C GLY A 65 16.69 -14.81 3.58
N SER A 66 15.37 -14.90 3.78
CA SER A 66 14.49 -15.83 3.08
C SER A 66 13.49 -15.13 2.16
N LEU A 67 13.12 -15.77 1.05
CA LEU A 67 12.01 -15.35 0.19
C LEU A 67 10.76 -16.12 0.58
N ASP A 68 9.87 -15.47 1.33
CA ASP A 68 8.54 -16.01 1.62
C ASP A 68 7.46 -15.13 1.00
N LEU A 69 6.79 -15.66 -0.03
CA LEU A 69 5.68 -14.98 -0.70
C LEU A 69 4.44 -14.82 0.19
N LYS A 70 4.40 -15.47 1.36
CA LYS A 70 3.37 -15.20 2.36
C LYS A 70 3.43 -13.78 2.89
N VAL A 71 4.61 -13.15 2.92
CA VAL A 71 4.78 -11.78 3.41
C VAL A 71 4.07 -10.74 2.52
N PRO A 72 4.31 -10.67 1.20
CA PRO A 72 3.57 -9.75 0.35
C PRO A 72 2.06 -10.06 0.30
N LEU A 73 1.66 -11.33 0.45
CA LEU A 73 0.26 -11.69 0.63
C LEU A 73 -0.32 -11.17 1.96
N ALA A 74 0.43 -11.24 3.07
CA ALA A 74 0.04 -10.69 4.36
C ALA A 74 -0.12 -9.17 4.32
N CYS A 75 0.68 -8.48 3.50
CA CYS A 75 0.61 -7.03 3.29
C CYS A 75 -0.53 -6.59 2.33
N LEU A 76 -1.17 -7.53 1.61
CA LEU A 76 -2.20 -7.21 0.62
C LEU A 76 -3.38 -6.38 1.17
N PRO A 77 -3.96 -6.67 2.35
CA PRO A 77 -5.06 -5.88 2.90
C PRO A 77 -4.68 -4.42 3.11
N VAL A 78 -3.51 -4.16 3.70
CA VAL A 78 -2.99 -2.80 3.94
C VAL A 78 -2.67 -2.11 2.62
N THR A 79 -2.11 -2.84 1.65
CA THR A 79 -1.82 -2.32 0.31
C THR A 79 -3.09 -1.81 -0.38
N LEU A 80 -4.19 -2.55 -0.29
CA LEU A 80 -5.48 -2.16 -0.86
C LEU A 80 -6.08 -0.93 -0.15
N ILE A 81 -5.89 -0.79 1.17
CA ILE A 81 -6.29 0.41 1.91
C ILE A 81 -5.37 1.61 1.62
N ALA A 82 -4.07 1.40 1.42
CA ALA A 82 -3.17 2.44 0.96
C ALA A 82 -3.57 2.95 -0.43
N PHE A 83 -4.00 2.06 -1.32
CA PHE A 83 -4.56 2.44 -2.61
C PHE A 83 -5.85 3.26 -2.48
N THR A 84 -6.79 2.87 -1.61
CA THR A 84 -8.01 3.66 -1.39
C THR A 84 -7.71 5.03 -0.78
N ASN A 85 -6.70 5.10 0.09
CA ASN A 85 -6.20 6.36 0.62
C ASN A 85 -5.59 7.25 -0.48
N LEU A 86 -4.78 6.69 -1.37
CA LEU A 86 -4.21 7.42 -2.51
C LEU A 86 -5.31 8.00 -3.40
N LEU A 87 -6.33 7.21 -3.72
CA LEU A 87 -7.51 7.71 -4.45
C LEU A 87 -8.21 8.88 -3.73
N ALA A 88 -8.28 8.84 -2.40
CA ALA A 88 -8.91 9.88 -1.59
C ALA A 88 -8.08 11.15 -1.50
N VAL A 89 -6.76 11.05 -1.31
CA VAL A 89 -5.88 12.22 -1.18
C VAL A 89 -5.55 12.88 -2.52
N THR A 90 -5.58 12.14 -3.64
CA THR A 90 -5.39 12.75 -4.97
C THR A 90 -6.64 13.42 -5.51
N TRP A 91 -7.81 13.16 -4.92
CA TRP A 91 -9.06 13.73 -5.39
C TRP A 91 -9.13 15.27 -5.26
N PRO A 92 -8.77 15.89 -4.12
CA PRO A 92 -8.71 17.34 -3.99
C PRO A 92 -7.72 17.97 -4.98
N ASP A 93 -6.58 17.32 -5.20
CA ASP A 93 -5.49 17.81 -6.05
C ASP A 93 -5.74 17.62 -7.56
N ARG A 94 -6.87 17.04 -7.97
CA ARG A 94 -7.12 16.71 -9.38
C ARG A 94 -6.97 17.92 -10.32
N THR A 95 -7.47 19.09 -9.92
CA THR A 95 -7.43 20.29 -10.78
C THR A 95 -6.00 20.80 -10.93
N SER A 96 -5.23 20.84 -9.84
CA SER A 96 -3.83 21.28 -9.88
C SER A 96 -2.94 20.27 -10.61
N ASP A 97 -3.18 18.97 -10.39
CA ASP A 97 -2.51 17.88 -11.11
C ASP A 97 -2.78 17.97 -12.62
N GLU A 98 -4.01 18.27 -13.04
CA GLU A 98 -4.36 18.44 -14.46
C GLU A 98 -3.62 19.63 -15.10
N ILE A 99 -3.54 20.77 -14.41
CA ILE A 99 -2.84 21.99 -14.91
C ILE A 99 -1.36 21.70 -15.23
N VAL A 100 -0.69 20.91 -14.40
CA VAL A 100 0.72 20.56 -14.61
C VAL A 100 0.90 19.35 -15.55
N GLY A 101 -0.18 18.77 -16.06
CA GLY A 101 -0.16 17.61 -16.97
C GLY A 101 0.06 16.26 -16.28
N LYS A 102 -0.21 16.16 -14.97
CA LYS A 102 -0.13 14.92 -14.19
C LYS A 102 -1.46 14.17 -14.28
N MET A 103 -1.46 13.11 -15.08
CA MET A 103 -2.67 12.34 -15.40
C MET A 103 -2.94 11.23 -14.37
N THR A 104 -3.20 11.58 -13.11
CA THR A 104 -3.64 10.64 -12.04
C THR A 104 -4.96 9.93 -12.36
N LEU A 105 -5.35 8.92 -11.57
CA LEU A 105 -6.70 8.33 -11.71
C LEU A 105 -7.78 9.37 -11.41
N ALA A 106 -7.54 10.26 -10.45
CA ALA A 106 -8.46 11.33 -10.07
C ALA A 106 -8.73 12.35 -11.20
N THR A 107 -7.75 12.60 -12.08
CA THR A 107 -7.92 13.45 -13.27
C THR A 107 -8.54 12.70 -14.44
N ARG A 108 -8.20 11.42 -14.62
CA ARG A 108 -8.60 10.65 -15.80
C ARG A 108 -9.98 10.02 -15.71
N TRP A 109 -10.45 9.69 -14.51
CA TRP A 109 -11.65 8.87 -14.33
C TRP A 109 -12.84 9.69 -13.81
N THR A 110 -14.04 9.24 -14.19
CA THR A 110 -15.26 9.84 -13.67
C THR A 110 -15.41 9.58 -12.17
N PRO A 111 -16.07 10.48 -11.42
CA PRO A 111 -16.33 10.29 -9.99
C PRO A 111 -17.02 8.96 -9.67
N LYS A 112 -17.92 8.50 -10.55
CA LYS A 112 -18.60 7.22 -10.41
C LYS A 112 -17.62 6.05 -10.47
N ARG A 113 -16.70 6.05 -11.44
CA ARG A 113 -15.69 4.99 -11.59
C ARG A 113 -14.76 4.96 -10.38
N LEU A 114 -14.28 6.11 -9.92
CA LEU A 114 -13.44 6.24 -8.73
C LEU A 114 -14.13 5.67 -7.48
N ARG A 115 -15.39 6.06 -7.22
CA ARG A 115 -16.16 5.51 -6.09
C ARG A 115 -16.33 4.00 -6.16
N THR A 116 -16.59 3.45 -7.35
CA THR A 116 -16.70 2.00 -7.53
C THR A 116 -15.37 1.32 -7.25
N THR A 117 -14.26 1.82 -7.81
CA THR A 117 -12.92 1.26 -7.57
C THR A 117 -12.53 1.32 -6.10
N TYR A 118 -12.79 2.44 -5.41
CA TYR A 118 -12.57 2.56 -3.96
C TYR A 118 -13.31 1.46 -3.20
N ARG A 119 -14.61 1.26 -3.49
CA ARG A 119 -15.42 0.24 -2.80
C ARG A 119 -14.94 -1.18 -3.09
N ILE A 120 -14.57 -1.46 -4.34
CA ILE A 120 -14.02 -2.77 -4.72
C ILE A 120 -12.71 -3.03 -3.94
N ALA A 121 -11.79 -2.06 -3.90
CA ALA A 121 -10.54 -2.20 -3.17
C ALA A 121 -10.76 -2.35 -1.66
N LEU A 122 -11.71 -1.60 -1.07
CA LEU A 122 -12.10 -1.74 0.33
C LEU A 122 -12.66 -3.15 0.62
N ILE A 123 -13.60 -3.63 -0.19
CA ILE A 123 -14.18 -4.98 -0.05
C ILE A 123 -13.07 -6.03 -0.22
N ALA A 124 -12.25 -5.92 -1.26
CA ALA A 124 -11.14 -6.84 -1.53
C ALA A 124 -10.14 -6.88 -0.36
N SER A 125 -9.88 -5.74 0.29
CA SER A 125 -9.01 -5.68 1.48
C SER A 125 -9.57 -6.54 2.61
N PHE A 126 -10.82 -6.31 3.03
CA PHE A 126 -11.43 -7.09 4.11
C PHE A 126 -11.72 -8.55 3.72
N THR A 127 -12.04 -8.82 2.46
CA THR A 127 -12.15 -10.20 1.97
C THR A 127 -10.80 -10.91 2.03
N SER A 128 -9.70 -10.23 1.68
CA SER A 128 -8.36 -10.83 1.77
C SER A 128 -7.96 -11.16 3.21
N LEU A 129 -8.35 -10.35 4.20
CA LEU A 129 -8.16 -10.68 5.62
C LEU A 129 -8.83 -12.01 6.00
N ILE A 130 -10.06 -12.24 5.50
CA ILE A 130 -10.82 -13.45 5.79
C ILE A 130 -10.23 -14.65 5.05
N LEU A 131 -9.87 -14.50 3.78
CA LEU A 131 -9.32 -15.58 2.96
C LEU A 131 -7.95 -16.07 3.45
N LEU A 132 -7.15 -15.17 4.03
CA LEU A 132 -5.81 -15.48 4.54
C LEU A 132 -5.81 -15.94 6.01
N LYS A 133 -6.97 -15.91 6.67
CA LYS A 133 -7.14 -16.30 8.07
C LYS A 133 -6.69 -17.75 8.30
N GLY A 134 -5.87 -17.97 9.32
CA GLY A 134 -5.44 -19.31 9.74
C GLY A 134 -4.40 -19.96 8.82
N TRP A 135 -4.11 -19.38 7.65
CA TRP A 135 -3.04 -19.80 6.77
C TRP A 135 -1.82 -18.88 6.85
N ILE A 136 -2.05 -17.58 6.70
CA ILE A 136 -1.01 -16.54 6.72
C ILE A 136 -1.26 -15.56 7.87
N LEU A 137 -2.51 -15.17 8.06
CA LEU A 137 -2.88 -14.14 9.03
C LEU A 137 -3.45 -14.77 10.31
N PRO A 138 -2.87 -14.47 11.48
CA PRO A 138 -3.44 -14.86 12.76
C PRO A 138 -4.65 -13.97 13.10
N ASN A 139 -5.50 -14.43 14.02
CA ASN A 139 -6.80 -13.82 14.30
C ASN A 139 -6.67 -12.37 14.82
N GLU A 140 -5.59 -12.10 15.53
CA GLU A 140 -5.25 -10.82 16.15
C GLU A 140 -5.11 -9.72 15.09
N ILE A 141 -4.55 -10.03 13.91
CA ILE A 141 -4.40 -9.06 12.81
C ILE A 141 -5.76 -8.71 12.18
N ILE A 142 -6.66 -9.68 12.12
CA ILE A 142 -8.01 -9.47 11.60
C ILE A 142 -8.80 -8.59 12.57
N LEU A 143 -8.75 -8.92 13.87
CA LEU A 143 -9.44 -8.18 14.92
C LEU A 143 -8.90 -6.75 15.04
N SER A 144 -7.59 -6.55 14.93
CA SER A 144 -6.97 -5.22 14.98
C SER A 144 -7.32 -4.33 13.78
N SER A 145 -7.83 -4.92 12.68
CA SER A 145 -8.28 -4.18 11.50
C SER A 145 -9.72 -3.65 11.63
N LEU A 146 -10.52 -4.18 12.55
CA LEU A 146 -11.93 -3.81 12.72
C LEU A 146 -12.15 -2.35 13.15
N PRO A 147 -11.35 -1.75 14.05
CA PRO A 147 -11.53 -0.34 14.43
C PRO A 147 -11.41 0.65 13.27
N ALA A 148 -10.72 0.28 12.18
CA ALA A 148 -10.63 1.12 10.99
C ALA A 148 -11.91 1.13 10.13
N LEU A 149 -12.77 0.10 10.25
CA LEU A 149 -13.95 -0.08 9.38
C LEU A 149 -14.91 1.12 9.37
N PRO A 150 -15.33 1.69 10.52
CA PRO A 150 -16.27 2.80 10.52
C PRO A 150 -15.73 4.02 9.74
N LEU A 151 -14.45 4.31 9.89
CA LEU A 151 -13.76 5.41 9.19
C LEU A 151 -13.66 5.14 7.69
N LEU A 152 -13.30 3.91 7.30
CA LEU A 152 -13.19 3.51 5.89
C LEU A 152 -14.55 3.47 5.19
N ILE A 153 -15.61 3.05 5.88
CA ILE A 153 -17.00 3.11 5.40
C ILE A 153 -17.46 4.56 5.27
N TRP A 154 -17.12 5.42 6.23
CA TRP A 154 -17.41 6.84 6.13
C TRP A 154 -16.69 7.46 4.91
N GLY A 155 -15.40 7.17 4.74
CA GLY A 155 -14.64 7.54 3.54
C GLY A 155 -15.29 7.04 2.24
N ALA A 156 -15.75 5.79 2.20
CA ALA A 156 -16.44 5.24 1.01
C ALA A 156 -17.76 5.97 0.67
N LYS A 157 -18.44 6.54 1.68
CA LYS A 157 -19.69 7.29 1.53
C LYS A 157 -19.44 8.74 1.11
N THR A 158 -18.40 9.37 1.65
CA THR A 158 -18.06 10.77 1.37
C THR A 158 -17.18 10.95 0.14
N TYR A 159 -16.44 9.92 -0.28
CA TYR A 159 -15.49 10.01 -1.38
C TYR A 159 -16.12 10.61 -2.65
N THR A 160 -15.45 11.61 -3.23
CA THR A 160 -15.88 12.46 -4.36
C THR A 160 -17.08 13.39 -4.11
N ARG A 161 -17.70 13.36 -2.93
CA ARG A 161 -18.78 14.29 -2.54
C ARG A 161 -18.24 15.55 -1.86
N ASN A 162 -17.03 15.49 -1.34
CA ASN A 162 -16.28 16.61 -0.77
C ASN A 162 -14.80 16.47 -1.14
N GLU A 163 -14.02 17.49 -0.83
CA GLU A 163 -12.56 17.53 -1.06
C GLU A 163 -11.78 17.17 0.21
N ILE A 164 -12.42 16.44 1.13
CA ILE A 164 -11.83 16.08 2.43
C ILE A 164 -11.52 14.58 2.43
N SER A 165 -10.25 14.23 2.61
CA SER A 165 -9.75 12.85 2.62
C SER A 165 -9.52 12.28 4.03
N THR A 166 -9.79 13.06 5.08
CA THR A 166 -9.44 12.75 6.48
C THR A 166 -9.99 11.41 6.98
N ALA A 167 -11.22 11.05 6.61
CA ALA A 167 -11.84 9.78 7.00
C ALA A 167 -11.02 8.57 6.53
N THR A 168 -10.59 8.58 5.27
CA THR A 168 -9.78 7.50 4.69
C THR A 168 -8.36 7.52 5.25
N VAL A 169 -7.77 8.71 5.42
CA VAL A 169 -6.43 8.86 6.01
C VAL A 169 -6.40 8.28 7.42
N TYR A 170 -7.34 8.68 8.28
CA TYR A 170 -7.43 8.15 9.63
C TYR A 170 -7.76 6.65 9.65
N GLY A 171 -8.66 6.18 8.78
CA GLY A 171 -8.95 4.75 8.65
C GLY A 171 -7.69 3.93 8.29
N MET A 172 -6.89 4.41 7.33
CA MET A 172 -5.62 3.78 6.96
C MET A 172 -4.62 3.81 8.11
N VAL A 173 -4.42 4.96 8.75
CA VAL A 173 -3.47 5.12 9.88
C VAL A 173 -3.85 4.22 11.04
N VAL A 174 -5.14 4.17 11.42
CA VAL A 174 -5.65 3.28 12.47
C VAL A 174 -5.36 1.82 12.12
N MET A 175 -5.63 1.39 10.88
CA MET A 175 -5.38 0.01 10.46
C MET A 175 -3.88 -0.33 10.52
N ILE A 176 -3.02 0.54 9.98
CA ILE A 176 -1.56 0.32 9.97
C ILE A 176 -1.01 0.27 11.40
N ALA A 177 -1.40 1.22 12.24
CA ALA A 177 -0.94 1.28 13.64
C ALA A 177 -1.40 0.05 14.43
N ALA A 178 -2.69 -0.31 14.33
CA ALA A 178 -3.25 -1.46 15.03
C ALA A 178 -2.63 -2.79 14.58
N GLN A 179 -2.42 -2.98 13.27
CA GLN A 179 -1.74 -4.18 12.76
C GLN A 179 -0.27 -4.22 13.16
N THR A 180 0.44 -3.09 13.14
CA THR A 180 1.85 -3.02 13.56
C THR A 180 1.99 -3.42 15.03
N LEU A 181 1.12 -2.89 15.90
CA LEU A 181 1.08 -3.26 17.31
C LEU A 181 0.73 -4.73 17.52
N ALA A 182 -0.23 -5.26 16.75
CA ALA A 182 -0.63 -6.67 16.85
C ALA A 182 0.50 -7.63 16.43
N TRP A 183 1.20 -7.33 15.32
CA TRP A 183 2.39 -8.08 14.92
C TRP A 183 3.50 -8.00 15.95
N PHE A 184 3.74 -6.82 16.52
CA PHE A 184 4.72 -6.63 17.57
C PHE A 184 4.37 -7.44 18.83
N SER A 185 3.11 -7.43 19.27
CA SER A 185 2.68 -8.23 20.41
C SER A 185 2.78 -9.73 20.17
N LEU A 186 2.49 -10.20 18.96
CA LEU A 186 2.64 -11.61 18.59
C LEU A 186 4.11 -12.03 18.57
N GLY A 187 5.00 -11.15 18.10
CA GLY A 187 6.45 -11.39 18.10
C GLY A 187 7.07 -11.40 19.50
N LEU A 188 6.43 -10.79 20.51
CA LEU A 188 6.88 -10.88 21.91
C LEU A 188 6.36 -12.12 22.64
N ALA A 189 5.28 -12.73 22.14
CA ALA A 189 4.66 -13.90 22.75
C ALA A 189 5.34 -15.23 22.35
N HIS A 190 6.29 -15.19 21.41
CA HIS A 190 7.05 -16.31 20.86
C HIS A 190 8.55 -16.06 20.96
#